data_AF-A0A953KVP8-F1
#
_entry.id   AF-A0A953KVP8-F1
#
_cell.length_a   1.000
_cell.length_b   1.000
_cell.length_c   1.000
_cell.angle_alpha   90.00
_cell.angle_beta   90.00
_cell.angle_gamma   90.00
#
_symmetry.space_group_name_H-M   'P 1'
#
loop_
_entity.id
_entity.type
_entity.pdbx_description
1 polymer ?
#
loop_
_entity_poly.entity_id
_entity_poly.type
_entity_poly.pdbx_seq_one_letter_code
_entity_poly.pdbx_strand_id
1 'polypeptide(L)'
;ASDTVREEWAAFDITSRQGVRIEVKCSAYIQSWKQSGPSTIRLGVRATRRWDESKRTYEAISSRQADVYVFAVFAHKERATVDPLNVSQWEFFVVSRKRLDQLAQNKKSIGLPGLRKLAGEPFGFDQLKQAIESTYAD
;
A
#
# COMPACT_ATOMS: atom_id res chain seq x y z
N ALA A 1 -8.28 -22.68 -4.85
CA ALA A 1 -7.98 -21.26 -5.11
C ALA A 1 -8.56 -20.96 -6.47
N SER A 2 -9.37 -19.92 -6.65
CA SER A 2 -9.80 -19.57 -8.01
C SER A 2 -8.61 -18.97 -8.75
N ASP A 3 -8.21 -19.61 -9.85
CA ASP A 3 -7.24 -19.11 -10.84
C ASP A 3 -7.83 -17.94 -11.64
N THR A 4 -8.29 -16.92 -10.93
CA THR A 4 -8.73 -15.67 -11.54
C THR A 4 -7.51 -14.81 -11.78
N VAL A 5 -7.17 -14.61 -13.05
CA VAL A 5 -6.13 -13.67 -13.51
C VAL A 5 -6.40 -12.30 -12.88
N ARG A 6 -5.36 -11.68 -12.30
CA ARG A 6 -5.47 -10.33 -11.72
C ARG A 6 -5.92 -9.35 -12.79
N GLU A 7 -7.04 -8.68 -12.54
CA GLU A 7 -7.49 -7.57 -13.36
C GLU A 7 -6.63 -6.34 -13.06
N GLU A 8 -5.83 -5.89 -14.04
CA GLU A 8 -4.91 -4.76 -13.87
C GLU A 8 -5.64 -3.42 -13.57
N TRP A 9 -6.92 -3.35 -13.94
CA TRP A 9 -7.80 -2.20 -13.70
C TRP A 9 -8.66 -2.33 -12.45
N ALA A 10 -8.44 -3.37 -11.65
CA ALA A 10 -9.16 -3.56 -10.40
C ALA A 10 -8.98 -2.36 -9.47
N ALA A 11 -10.02 -2.07 -8.69
CA ALA A 11 -10.01 -0.94 -7.76
C ALA A 11 -9.02 -1.11 -6.59
N PHE A 12 -8.53 -2.33 -6.37
CA PHE A 12 -7.53 -2.71 -5.37
C PHE A 12 -6.75 -3.95 -5.83
N ASP A 13 -5.64 -4.27 -5.18
CA ASP A 13 -4.69 -5.27 -5.68
C ASP A 13 -5.02 -6.72 -5.32
N ILE A 14 -5.50 -6.98 -4.08
CA ILE A 14 -5.64 -8.34 -3.53
C ILE A 14 -6.96 -8.45 -2.75
N THR A 15 -7.66 -9.58 -2.91
CA THR A 15 -8.70 -10.01 -1.98
C THR A 15 -8.17 -11.15 -1.11
N SER A 16 -8.21 -11.01 0.21
CA SER A 16 -7.84 -12.09 1.11
C SER A 16 -8.85 -13.24 1.05
N ARG A 17 -8.50 -14.42 1.58
CA ARG A 17 -9.45 -15.55 1.69
C ARG A 17 -10.68 -15.23 2.54
N GLN A 18 -10.61 -14.21 3.39
CA GLN A 18 -11.70 -13.72 4.23
C GLN A 18 -12.50 -12.59 3.55
N GLY A 19 -12.19 -12.24 2.30
CA GLY A 19 -12.89 -11.18 1.56
C GLY A 19 -12.36 -9.77 1.79
N VAL A 20 -11.26 -9.60 2.53
CA VAL A 20 -10.66 -8.27 2.80
C VAL A 20 -10.04 -7.72 1.52
N ARG A 21 -10.44 -6.51 1.11
CA ARG A 21 -9.85 -5.82 -0.05
C ARG A 21 -8.59 -5.08 0.39
N ILE A 22 -7.48 -5.37 -0.25
CA ILE A 22 -6.15 -4.88 0.12
C ILE A 22 -5.55 -4.12 -1.06
N GLU A 23 -5.12 -2.88 -0.81
CA GLU A 23 -4.29 -2.09 -1.72
C GLU A 23 -2.84 -2.14 -1.25
N VAL A 24 -1.90 -2.40 -2.16
CA VAL A 24 -0.47 -2.37 -1.88
C VAL A 24 0.17 -1.17 -2.57
N LYS A 25 0.88 -0.36 -1.78
CA LYS A 25 1.70 0.74 -2.30
C LYS A 25 3.16 0.46 -2.02
N CYS A 26 3.98 0.51 -3.05
CA CYS A 26 5.40 0.20 -2.97
C CYS A 26 6.26 1.45 -3.16
N SER A 27 7.36 1.56 -2.40
CA SER A 27 8.41 2.56 -2.59
C SER A 27 9.75 2.01 -2.11
N ALA A 28 10.85 2.50 -2.67
CA ALA A 28 12.19 1.98 -2.41
C ALA A 28 13.22 3.10 -2.30
N TYR A 29 14.21 2.96 -1.42
CA TYR A 29 15.35 3.87 -1.37
C TYR A 29 16.27 3.73 -2.58
N ILE A 30 16.45 2.49 -3.06
CA ILE A 30 17.32 2.18 -4.19
C ILE A 30 16.48 1.84 -5.41
N GLN A 31 16.77 2.54 -6.51
CA GLN A 31 16.10 2.35 -7.79
C GLN A 31 16.98 1.55 -8.75
N SER A 32 16.35 0.88 -9.72
CA SER A 32 17.05 0.07 -10.73
C SER A 32 17.95 0.93 -11.64
N TRP A 33 17.53 2.17 -11.92
CA TRP A 33 18.32 3.15 -12.68
C TRP A 33 19.42 3.82 -11.84
N LYS A 34 20.37 4.47 -12.53
CA LYS A 34 21.45 5.24 -11.90
C LYS A 34 20.86 6.40 -11.09
N GLN A 35 21.24 6.52 -9.84
CA GLN A 35 20.81 7.57 -8.92
C GLN A 35 22.03 8.20 -8.23
N SER A 36 21.96 9.49 -7.92
CA SER A 36 23.01 10.21 -7.18
C SER A 36 22.94 9.97 -5.66
N GLY A 37 21.82 9.43 -5.17
CA GLY A 37 21.62 9.09 -3.77
C GLY A 37 20.29 8.36 -3.56
N PRO A 38 19.96 7.96 -2.32
CA PRO A 38 18.71 7.29 -2.00
C PRO A 38 17.48 8.16 -2.32
N SER A 39 16.43 7.54 -2.83
CA SER A 39 15.16 8.19 -3.11
C SER A 39 14.40 8.52 -1.82
N THR A 40 13.70 9.65 -1.81
CA THR A 40 12.78 9.99 -0.71
C THR A 40 11.51 9.15 -0.82
N ILE A 41 11.21 8.38 0.23
CA ILE A 41 9.99 7.56 0.31
C ILE A 41 8.75 8.46 0.30
N ARG A 42 7.90 8.27 -0.71
CA ARG A 42 6.61 8.94 -0.85
C ARG A 42 5.62 7.98 -1.49
N LEU A 43 4.51 7.74 -0.79
CA LEU A 43 3.50 6.75 -1.16
C LEU A 43 2.16 7.44 -1.40
N GLY A 44 1.43 7.03 -2.44
CA GLY A 44 0.11 7.58 -2.75
C GLY A 44 -0.95 7.16 -1.75
N VAL A 45 -1.75 8.11 -1.26
CA VAL A 45 -2.86 7.85 -0.31
C VAL A 45 -4.17 8.53 -0.71
N ARG A 46 -4.20 9.09 -1.92
CA ARG A 46 -5.33 9.84 -2.47
C ARG A 46 -6.58 8.94 -2.58
N ALA A 47 -7.74 9.48 -2.19
CA ALA A 47 -9.03 8.93 -2.59
C ALA A 47 -9.26 9.13 -4.11
N THR A 48 -9.64 8.07 -4.81
CA THR A 48 -9.83 8.06 -6.27
C THR A 48 -11.30 7.91 -6.61
N ARG A 49 -11.67 8.28 -7.83
CA ARG A 49 -12.99 7.97 -8.36
C ARG A 49 -12.91 6.60 -9.02
N ARG A 50 -13.81 5.70 -8.66
CA ARG A 50 -13.91 4.39 -9.30
C ARG A 50 -14.52 4.53 -10.68
N TRP A 51 -14.10 3.70 -11.62
CA TRP A 51 -14.75 3.55 -12.91
C TRP A 51 -16.06 2.77 -12.75
N ASP A 52 -17.18 3.36 -13.21
CA ASP A 52 -18.50 2.73 -13.27
C ASP A 52 -18.75 2.26 -14.70
N GLU A 53 -18.59 0.96 -14.94
CA GLU A 53 -18.77 0.35 -16.26
C GLU A 53 -20.18 0.54 -16.82
N SER A 54 -21.20 0.49 -15.95
CA SER A 54 -22.60 0.61 -16.36
C SER A 54 -22.91 1.99 -16.93
N LYS A 55 -22.26 3.03 -16.41
CA LYS A 55 -22.42 4.43 -16.83
C LYS A 55 -21.32 4.90 -17.75
N ARG A 56 -20.30 4.07 -18.02
CA ARG A 56 -19.09 4.42 -18.80
C ARG A 56 -18.46 5.74 -18.34
N THR A 57 -18.40 5.95 -17.04
CA THR A 57 -17.87 7.18 -16.44
C THR A 57 -17.29 6.91 -15.05
N TYR A 58 -16.60 7.89 -14.49
CA TYR A 58 -16.14 7.83 -13.11
C TYR A 58 -17.25 8.20 -12.12
N GLU A 59 -17.28 7.53 -10.96
CA GLU A 59 -18.14 7.92 -9.86
C GLU A 59 -17.91 9.39 -9.47
N ALA A 60 -18.99 10.10 -9.14
CA ALA A 60 -18.90 11.53 -8.80
C ALA A 60 -18.07 11.78 -7.53
N ILE A 61 -18.17 10.86 -6.56
CA ILE A 61 -17.55 10.95 -5.25
C ILE A 61 -16.26 10.12 -5.25
N SER A 62 -15.16 10.72 -4.78
CA SER A 62 -13.91 9.99 -4.58
C SER A 62 -13.93 9.21 -3.27
N SER A 63 -13.44 7.98 -3.29
CA SER A 63 -13.28 7.15 -2.10
C SER A 63 -12.01 6.29 -2.17
N ARG A 64 -11.64 5.72 -1.03
CA ARG A 64 -10.61 4.70 -0.92
C ARG A 64 -11.26 3.33 -1.11
N GLN A 65 -10.78 2.58 -2.09
CA GLN A 65 -11.49 1.39 -2.62
C GLN A 65 -11.17 0.11 -1.86
N ALA A 66 -10.03 0.07 -1.16
CA ALA A 66 -9.64 -1.04 -0.31
C ALA A 66 -10.11 -0.82 1.14
N ASP A 67 -10.21 -1.91 1.89
CA ASP A 67 -10.49 -1.91 3.32
C ASP A 67 -9.21 -1.67 4.12
N VAL A 68 -8.11 -2.27 3.66
CA VAL A 68 -6.78 -2.17 4.25
C VAL A 68 -5.76 -1.72 3.19
N TYR A 69 -4.85 -0.85 3.60
CA TYR A 69 -3.75 -0.37 2.79
C TYR A 69 -2.43 -0.88 3.39
N VAL A 70 -1.65 -1.59 2.58
CA VAL A 70 -0.31 -2.06 2.91
C VAL A 70 0.70 -1.20 2.17
N PHE A 71 1.52 -0.47 2.91
CA PHE A 71 2.62 0.31 2.39
C PHE A 71 3.91 -0.49 2.55
N ALA A 72 4.38 -1.09 1.45
CA ALA A 72 5.62 -1.83 1.38
C ALA A 72 6.78 -0.88 1.06
N VAL A 73 7.73 -0.78 1.98
CA VAL A 73 8.95 0.03 1.83
C VAL A 73 10.13 -0.90 1.71
N PHE A 74 10.78 -0.89 0.54
CA PHE A 74 12.07 -1.55 0.37
C PHE A 74 13.14 -0.68 1.03
N ALA A 75 13.49 -1.05 2.27
CA ALA A 75 14.21 -0.20 3.20
C ALA A 75 15.74 -0.30 3.05
N HIS A 76 16.24 -1.34 2.37
CA HIS A 76 17.67 -1.56 2.18
C HIS A 76 18.32 -0.48 1.30
N LYS A 77 19.46 0.03 1.73
CA LYS A 77 20.14 1.18 1.11
C LYS A 77 21.47 0.84 0.43
N GLU A 78 21.98 -0.37 0.65
CA GLU A 78 23.27 -0.77 0.10
C GLU A 78 23.08 -1.41 -1.28
N ARG A 79 23.47 -0.69 -2.34
CA ARG A 79 23.22 -1.10 -3.73
C ARG A 79 23.92 -2.41 -4.10
N ALA A 80 25.04 -2.72 -3.47
CA ALA A 80 25.75 -3.97 -3.73
C ALA A 80 24.98 -5.22 -3.24
N THR A 81 24.06 -5.04 -2.28
CA THR A 81 23.38 -6.16 -1.60
C THR A 81 21.86 -6.04 -1.61
N VAL A 82 21.29 -5.10 -2.39
CA VAL A 82 19.84 -5.05 -2.61
C VAL A 82 19.37 -6.31 -3.32
N ASP A 83 18.37 -6.94 -2.74
CA ASP A 83 17.67 -8.08 -3.32
C ASP A 83 16.16 -7.91 -3.06
N PRO A 84 15.38 -7.47 -4.08
CA PRO A 84 13.93 -7.33 -3.95
C PRO A 84 13.20 -8.63 -3.57
N LEU A 85 13.81 -9.81 -3.80
CA LEU A 85 13.24 -11.09 -3.42
C LEU A 85 13.52 -11.45 -1.95
N ASN A 86 14.50 -10.79 -1.32
CA ASN A 86 14.79 -10.96 0.09
C ASN A 86 13.78 -10.16 0.94
N VAL A 87 12.74 -10.85 1.42
CA VAL A 87 11.66 -10.25 2.21
C VAL A 87 12.11 -9.59 3.51
N SER A 88 13.30 -9.93 4.03
CA SER A 88 13.85 -9.26 5.22
C SER A 88 14.36 -7.84 4.96
N GLN A 89 14.50 -7.44 3.69
CA GLN A 89 14.84 -6.08 3.27
C GLN A 89 13.61 -5.16 3.14
N TRP A 90 12.42 -5.68 3.42
CA TRP A 90 11.15 -4.96 3.32
C TRP A 90 10.58 -4.62 4.69
N GLU A 91 10.06 -3.41 4.82
CA GLU A 91 9.25 -2.94 5.94
C GLU A 91 7.81 -2.76 5.47
N PHE A 92 6.83 -3.27 6.22
CA PHE A 92 5.42 -3.17 5.86
C PHE A 92 4.64 -2.34 6.88
N PHE A 93 3.96 -1.30 6.44
CA PHE A 93 3.03 -0.54 7.28
C PHE A 93 1.60 -0.85 6.88
N VAL A 94 0.77 -1.21 7.84
CA VAL A 94 -0.63 -1.61 7.60
C VAL A 94 -1.55 -0.54 8.19
N VAL A 95 -2.50 -0.04 7.40
CA VAL A 95 -3.43 1.01 7.82
C VAL A 95 -4.83 0.73 7.31
N SER A 96 -5.83 0.87 8.17
CA SER A 96 -7.23 0.75 7.76
C SER A 96 -7.68 1.96 6.93
N ARG A 97 -8.63 1.74 6.02
CA ARG A 97 -9.30 2.81 5.29
C ARG A 97 -9.82 3.90 6.22
N LYS A 98 -10.49 3.50 7.31
CA LYS A 98 -11.05 4.41 8.32
C LYS A 98 -10.01 5.39 8.86
N ARG A 99 -8.82 4.89 9.20
CA ARG A 99 -7.72 5.72 9.73
C ARG A 99 -7.12 6.64 8.67
N LEU A 100 -7.03 6.19 7.42
CA LEU A 100 -6.64 7.05 6.28
C LEU A 100 -7.69 8.14 5.98
N ASP A 101 -8.97 7.81 6.05
CA ASP A 101 -10.08 8.75 5.85
C ASP A 101 -10.06 9.85 6.92
N GLN A 102 -9.75 9.50 8.17
CA GLN A 102 -9.65 10.46 9.28
C GLN A 102 -8.39 11.33 9.24
N LEU A 103 -7.22 10.74 9.00
CA LEU A 103 -5.92 11.41 9.25
C LEU A 103 -5.18 11.84 7.99
N ALA A 104 -5.69 11.45 6.81
CA ALA A 104 -5.10 11.75 5.51
C ALA A 104 -6.14 12.18 4.46
N GLN A 105 -7.30 12.71 4.88
CA GLN A 105 -8.44 13.03 4.01
C GLN A 105 -8.06 13.83 2.75
N ASN A 106 -7.26 14.89 2.90
CA ASN A 106 -6.90 15.81 1.81
C ASN A 106 -5.50 15.56 1.23
N LYS A 107 -4.84 14.46 1.62
CA LYS A 107 -3.46 14.18 1.20
C LYS A 107 -3.44 13.33 -0.06
N LYS A 108 -2.65 13.77 -1.04
CA LYS A 108 -2.38 12.96 -2.25
C LYS A 108 -1.35 11.87 -2.00
N SER A 109 -0.38 12.16 -1.12
CA SER A 109 0.70 11.25 -0.76
C SER A 109 1.09 11.43 0.71
N ILE A 110 1.82 10.45 1.23
CA ILE A 110 2.39 10.44 2.57
C ILE A 110 3.87 10.08 2.48
N GLY A 111 4.71 10.76 3.25
CA GLY A 111 6.12 10.38 3.43
C GLY A 111 6.28 9.43 4.61
N LEU A 112 7.44 8.77 4.70
CA LEU A 112 7.72 7.78 5.75
C LEU A 112 7.48 8.28 7.20
N PRO A 113 7.87 9.51 7.59
CA PRO A 113 7.58 10.00 8.95
C PRO A 113 6.08 10.14 9.22
N GLY A 114 5.30 10.56 8.20
CA GLY A 114 3.85 10.63 8.31
C GLY A 114 3.21 9.25 8.39
N LEU A 115 3.76 8.28 7.66
CA LEU A 115 3.32 6.89 7.69
C LEU A 115 3.59 6.25 9.06
N ARG A 116 4.75 6.46 9.66
CA ARG A 116 5.07 6.01 11.03
C ARG A 116 4.13 6.61 12.08
N LYS A 117 3.80 7.90 11.97
CA LYS A 117 2.79 8.52 12.85
C LYS A 117 1.40 7.92 12.66
N LEU A 118 1.07 7.50 11.44
CA LEU A 118 -0.24 6.97 11.10
C LEU A 118 -0.39 5.49 11.51
N ALA A 119 0.59 4.66 11.17
CA ALA A 119 0.57 3.21 11.26
C ALA A 119 1.30 2.66 12.50
N GLY A 120 2.21 3.43 13.09
CA GLY A 120 3.15 2.95 14.10
C GLY A 120 4.42 2.36 13.47
N GLU A 121 5.02 1.39 14.17
CA GLU A 121 6.20 0.67 13.70
C GLU A 121 5.85 -0.29 12.55
N PRO A 122 6.79 -0.55 11.63
CA PRO A 122 6.58 -1.48 10.54
C PRO A 122 6.57 -2.93 11.03
N PHE A 123 5.90 -3.78 10.27
CA PHE A 123 5.90 -5.22 10.40
C PHE A 123 6.92 -5.86 9.45
N GLY A 124 7.46 -7.01 9.86
CA GLY A 124 8.11 -7.94 8.96
C GLY A 124 7.10 -8.70 8.08
N PHE A 125 7.59 -9.38 7.06
CA PHE A 125 6.74 -10.17 6.16
C PHE A 125 5.97 -11.30 6.88
N ASP A 126 6.63 -11.95 7.85
CA ASP A 126 6.08 -13.01 8.69
C ASP A 126 4.88 -12.55 9.54
N GLN A 127 4.86 -11.28 9.93
CA GLN A 127 3.80 -10.67 10.74
C GLN A 127 2.65 -10.08 9.90
N LEU A 128 2.85 -9.93 8.59
CA LEU A 128 1.97 -9.14 7.73
C LEU A 128 0.53 -9.68 7.68
N LYS A 129 0.36 -11.01 7.64
CA LYS A 129 -0.98 -11.63 7.64
C LYS A 129 -1.78 -11.21 8.87
N GLN A 130 -1.18 -11.37 10.06
CA GLN A 130 -1.85 -11.04 11.32
C GLN A 130 -2.12 -9.55 11.42
N ALA A 131 -1.16 -8.70 10.99
CA ALA A 131 -1.33 -7.25 10.99
C ALA A 131 -2.51 -6.80 10.12
N ILE A 132 -2.70 -7.39 8.94
CA ILE A 132 -3.84 -7.11 8.04
C ILE A 132 -5.15 -7.53 8.70
N GLU A 133 -5.21 -8.75 9.26
CA GLU A 133 -6.41 -9.28 9.90
C GLU A 133 -6.84 -8.42 11.10
N SER A 134 -5.90 -8.03 11.96
CA SER A 134 -6.19 -7.14 13.10
C SER A 134 -6.63 -5.75 12.64
N THR A 135 -5.94 -5.16 11.66
CA THR A 135 -6.27 -3.81 11.16
C THR A 135 -7.63 -3.74 10.49
N TYR A 136 -8.08 -4.83 9.87
CA TYR A 136 -9.42 -4.90 9.27
C TYR A 136 -10.53 -4.98 10.33
N ALA A 137 -10.24 -5.56 11.50
CA ALA A 137 -11.21 -5.70 12.59
C ALA A 137 -11.45 -4.39 13.40
N ASP A 138 -10.56 -3.39 13.26
CA ASP A 138 -10.57 -2.08 13.97
C ASP A 138 -11.43 -0.96 13.31
#